data_AF-A0A5N5SYD4-F1
#
_entry.id   AF-A0A5N5SYD4-F1
#
_cell.length_a   1.000
_cell.length_b   1.000
_cell.length_c   1.000
_cell.angle_alpha   90.00
_cell.angle_beta   90.00
_cell.angle_gamma   90.00
#
_symmetry.space_group_name_H-M   'P 1'
#
loop_
_entity.id
_entity.type
_entity.pdbx_description
1 polymer ?
#
loop_
_entity_poly.entity_id
_entity_poly.type
_entity_poly.pdbx_seq_one_letter_code
_entity_poly.pdbx_strand_id
1 'polypeptide(L)'
;MYTDILNSYVLDFYTRNLWENINGSWKKSFESFSTTHLSNFLDKNSNISEEEYLSADIPWQSPDIELSSEWLIYQPRFFRVQTQKVVIDVGSGQGHLARLTSYGFGIPTMCIDAEENFINGARKFDLELESSLKRTCSKKIVGPRHGTFRLHPDLTKDDFEEILKDTWPDLTEEKNNSDKGLPFSLVGLHCCGDLGPILLRLFASIPSCRSILLVGCCYMKLSSKSERENSEGYPMSRFVNSRENGDLSYTAKEMACHALEGYSSRLMMGVDQLKVHCYRAVLEELIVQKRADLTHSGLRSVKNAHLLSFRNYALKAISRLEGMSFEDEELATEVIEIKLKDWMKVVIFYSIRLMLAPAVESLILLDRLLYINENSDAKCCFVPIFDPELSPRNYSLIATKD
;
A
#
# COMPACT_ATOMS: atom_id res chain seq x y z
N MET A 1 4.47 -18.37 -15.61
CA MET A 1 3.26 -19.19 -15.38
C MET A 1 2.04 -18.33 -15.03
N TYR A 2 2.15 -17.35 -14.14
CA TYR A 2 0.99 -16.55 -13.70
C TYR A 2 0.84 -15.18 -14.37
N THR A 3 1.70 -14.86 -15.34
CA THR A 3 1.79 -13.54 -15.98
C THR A 3 0.44 -13.05 -16.52
N ASP A 4 -0.35 -13.91 -17.18
CA ASP A 4 -1.66 -13.51 -17.72
C ASP A 4 -2.68 -13.16 -16.64
N ILE A 5 -2.58 -13.81 -15.48
CA ILE A 5 -3.43 -13.53 -14.31
C ILE A 5 -2.98 -12.25 -13.62
N LEU A 6 -1.67 -12.05 -13.47
CA LEU A 6 -1.08 -10.88 -12.81
C LEU A 6 -1.23 -9.59 -13.64
N ASN A 7 -1.12 -9.70 -14.97
CA ASN A 7 -1.06 -8.56 -15.90
C ASN A 7 -2.38 -8.32 -16.66
N SER A 8 -3.51 -8.59 -16.03
CA SER A 8 -4.86 -8.34 -16.58
C SER A 8 -5.69 -7.54 -15.61
N TYR A 9 -6.80 -6.94 -16.01
CA TYR A 9 -7.83 -6.50 -15.07
C TYR A 9 -9.00 -7.50 -15.07
N VAL A 10 -9.80 -7.52 -14.00
CA VAL A 10 -11.04 -8.34 -13.98
C VAL A 10 -12.00 -7.90 -15.09
N LEU A 11 -12.02 -6.61 -15.43
CA LEU A 11 -12.82 -6.08 -16.54
C LEU A 11 -12.35 -6.60 -17.91
N ASP A 12 -11.13 -7.12 -18.04
CA ASP A 12 -10.62 -7.68 -19.29
C ASP A 12 -11.08 -9.13 -19.53
N PHE A 13 -11.92 -9.67 -18.65
CA PHE A 13 -12.29 -11.08 -18.65
C PHE A 13 -12.76 -11.59 -20.03
N TYR A 14 -13.61 -10.81 -20.71
CA TYR A 14 -14.11 -11.16 -22.04
C TYR A 14 -13.21 -10.64 -23.16
N THR A 15 -12.69 -9.41 -23.06
CA THR A 15 -11.84 -8.80 -24.12
C THR A 15 -10.57 -9.59 -24.38
N ARG A 16 -10.02 -10.25 -23.36
CA ARG A 16 -8.80 -11.07 -23.44
C ARG A 16 -9.05 -12.57 -23.26
N ASN A 17 -10.32 -12.98 -23.24
CA ASN A 17 -10.73 -14.37 -23.05
C ASN A 17 -10.03 -15.05 -21.85
N LEU A 18 -9.99 -14.37 -20.70
CA LEU A 18 -9.12 -14.72 -19.58
C LEU A 18 -9.45 -16.08 -18.96
N TRP A 19 -10.71 -16.53 -19.04
CA TRP A 19 -11.11 -17.86 -18.59
C TRP A 19 -10.35 -18.97 -19.33
N GLU A 20 -10.13 -18.80 -20.64
CA GLU A 20 -9.45 -19.82 -21.43
C GLU A 20 -7.97 -19.93 -21.10
N ASN A 21 -7.37 -18.84 -20.62
CA ASN A 21 -5.96 -18.78 -20.23
C ASN A 21 -5.70 -19.39 -18.83
N ILE A 22 -6.74 -19.68 -18.04
CA ILE A 22 -6.57 -20.39 -16.76
C ILE A 22 -6.16 -21.84 -17.03
N ASN A 23 -5.24 -22.36 -16.23
CA ASN A 23 -4.82 -23.76 -16.30
C ASN A 23 -6.05 -24.70 -16.19
N GLY A 24 -6.14 -25.71 -17.07
CA GLY A 24 -7.29 -26.62 -17.11
C GLY A 24 -7.53 -27.40 -15.81
N SER A 25 -6.48 -27.69 -15.03
CA SER A 25 -6.64 -28.32 -13.71
C SER A 25 -7.29 -27.36 -12.70
N TRP A 26 -6.95 -26.07 -12.74
CA TRP A 26 -7.55 -25.05 -11.88
C TRP A 26 -9.00 -24.82 -12.24
N LYS A 27 -9.33 -24.74 -13.55
CA LYS A 27 -10.73 -24.65 -14.00
C LYS A 27 -11.58 -25.78 -13.43
N LYS A 28 -11.15 -27.03 -13.60
CA LYS A 28 -11.86 -28.22 -13.08
C LYS A 28 -12.06 -28.18 -11.58
N SER A 29 -11.06 -27.71 -10.82
CA SER A 29 -11.17 -27.59 -9.37
C SER A 29 -12.16 -26.50 -8.96
N PHE A 30 -12.00 -25.27 -9.49
CA PHE A 30 -12.79 -24.11 -9.08
C PHE A 30 -14.22 -24.09 -9.65
N GLU A 31 -14.51 -24.78 -10.74
CA GLU A 31 -15.88 -24.89 -11.28
C GLU A 31 -16.87 -25.52 -10.29
N SER A 32 -16.37 -26.32 -9.35
CA SER A 32 -17.17 -26.91 -8.27
C SER A 32 -17.35 -25.98 -7.06
N PHE A 33 -16.67 -24.83 -7.01
CA PHE A 33 -16.65 -23.96 -5.84
C PHE A 33 -17.90 -23.07 -5.80
N SER A 34 -18.46 -22.92 -4.60
CA SER A 34 -19.46 -21.90 -4.29
C SER A 34 -18.77 -20.62 -3.84
N THR A 35 -19.52 -19.53 -3.67
CA THR A 35 -18.98 -18.29 -3.10
C THR A 35 -18.43 -18.50 -1.68
N THR A 36 -19.08 -19.35 -0.88
CA THR A 36 -18.60 -19.76 0.45
C THR A 36 -17.30 -20.55 0.37
N HIS A 37 -17.15 -21.47 -0.59
CA HIS A 37 -15.89 -22.18 -0.79
C HIS A 37 -14.75 -21.21 -1.14
N LEU A 38 -15.00 -20.21 -1.99
CA LEU A 38 -14.01 -19.19 -2.32
C LEU A 38 -13.66 -18.29 -1.14
N SER A 39 -14.65 -17.87 -0.35
CA SER A 39 -14.43 -17.06 0.87
C SER A 39 -13.53 -17.80 1.86
N ASN A 40 -13.88 -19.03 2.21
CA ASN A 40 -13.07 -19.86 3.11
C ASN A 40 -11.64 -20.07 2.58
N PHE A 41 -11.46 -20.10 1.26
CA PHE A 41 -10.15 -20.30 0.65
C PHE A 41 -9.30 -19.03 0.68
N LEU A 42 -9.90 -17.85 0.56
CA LEU A 42 -9.23 -16.58 0.75
C LEU A 42 -8.89 -16.35 2.24
N ASP A 43 -9.77 -16.72 3.16
CA ASP A 43 -9.57 -16.57 4.61
C ASP A 43 -8.56 -17.56 5.19
N LYS A 44 -8.38 -18.73 4.58
CA LYS A 44 -7.31 -19.66 4.99
C LYS A 44 -5.91 -19.13 4.68
N ASN A 45 -5.78 -18.21 3.72
CA ASN A 45 -4.51 -17.51 3.48
C ASN A 45 -4.27 -16.37 4.47
N SER A 46 -5.29 -15.88 5.19
CA SER A 46 -5.13 -14.90 6.29
C SER A 46 -4.97 -15.57 7.66
N ASN A 47 -5.40 -16.82 7.83
CA ASN A 47 -5.34 -17.58 9.08
C ASN A 47 -4.24 -18.67 9.12
N ILE A 48 -3.08 -18.43 8.48
CA ILE A 48 -1.89 -19.21 8.86
C ILE A 48 -1.59 -18.81 10.32
N SER A 49 -1.84 -19.72 11.26
CA SER A 49 -1.62 -19.48 12.68
C SER A 49 -0.18 -19.04 12.92
N GLU A 50 0.05 -18.09 13.84
CA GLU A 50 1.40 -17.66 14.27
C GLU A 50 2.32 -18.85 14.59
N GLU A 51 1.75 -19.98 15.03
CA GLU A 51 2.46 -21.24 15.28
C GLU A 51 3.11 -21.86 14.02
N GLU A 52 2.50 -21.75 12.84
CA GLU A 52 3.07 -22.29 11.60
C GLU A 52 4.26 -21.43 11.12
N TYR A 53 4.21 -20.11 11.30
CA TYR A 53 5.31 -19.18 11.01
C TYR A 53 6.55 -19.45 11.87
N LEU A 54 6.36 -19.87 13.13
CA LEU A 54 7.44 -20.20 14.05
C LEU A 54 7.98 -21.63 13.87
N SER A 55 7.21 -22.52 13.22
CA SER A 55 7.56 -23.93 13.02
C SER A 55 8.36 -24.23 11.75
N ALA A 56 8.41 -23.30 10.79
CA ALA A 56 9.28 -23.44 9.63
C ALA A 56 10.73 -23.29 10.11
N ASP A 57 11.54 -24.35 9.94
CA ASP A 57 12.99 -24.39 10.22
C ASP A 57 13.75 -23.35 9.35
N ILE A 58 13.58 -22.08 9.68
CA ILE A 58 14.38 -20.97 9.21
C ILE A 58 15.57 -20.89 10.20
N PRO A 59 16.83 -20.82 9.75
CA PRO A 59 18.02 -20.78 10.62
C PRO A 59 18.17 -19.49 11.46
N TRP A 60 17.07 -18.81 11.77
CA TRP A 60 17.04 -17.54 12.45
C TRP A 60 16.28 -17.69 13.76
N GLN A 61 17.03 -17.86 14.84
CA GLN A 61 16.49 -17.68 16.19
C GLN A 61 16.11 -16.21 16.32
N SER A 62 14.80 -15.95 16.27
CA SER A 62 14.20 -14.69 16.70
C SER A 62 14.79 -14.32 18.07
N PRO A 63 15.38 -13.14 18.26
CA PRO A 63 15.73 -12.69 19.60
C PRO A 63 14.42 -12.53 20.37
N ASP A 64 14.09 -13.48 21.24
CA ASP A 64 12.96 -13.55 22.19
C ASP A 64 12.00 -12.34 22.13
N ILE A 65 11.10 -12.33 21.13
CA ILE A 65 9.94 -11.44 21.08
C ILE A 65 8.72 -12.33 21.34
N GLU A 66 8.33 -12.44 22.61
CA GLU A 66 7.05 -13.05 23.00
C GLU A 66 5.89 -12.20 22.45
N LEU A 67 5.33 -12.64 21.33
CA LEU A 67 4.08 -12.12 20.77
C LEU A 67 2.93 -12.53 21.71
N SER A 68 2.64 -11.68 22.69
CA SER A 68 1.38 -11.71 23.42
C SER A 68 0.59 -10.45 23.10
N SER A 69 -0.74 -10.54 23.23
CA SER A 69 -1.79 -9.57 22.90
C SER A 69 -1.71 -8.19 23.60
N GLU A 70 -0.55 -7.81 24.13
CA GLU A 70 -0.26 -6.52 24.75
C GLU A 70 0.35 -5.54 23.73
N TRP A 71 -0.40 -5.26 22.66
CA TRP A 71 -0.04 -4.29 21.62
C TRP A 71 0.18 -2.85 22.14
N LEU A 72 -0.30 -2.54 23.34
CA LEU A 72 -0.04 -1.26 24.04
C LEU A 72 1.32 -1.22 24.78
N ILE A 73 2.00 -2.35 24.98
CA ILE A 73 3.25 -2.47 25.76
C ILE A 73 4.50 -2.52 24.86
N TYR A 74 4.34 -2.59 23.54
CA TYR A 74 5.46 -2.58 22.59
C TYR A 74 5.86 -1.18 22.07
N GLN A 75 4.98 -0.18 22.20
CA GLN A 75 5.35 1.23 21.91
C GLN A 75 6.56 1.74 22.72
N PRO A 76 6.73 1.40 24.02
CA PRO A 76 7.90 1.82 24.77
C PRO A 76 9.20 1.19 24.30
N ARG A 77 9.25 0.04 23.60
CA ARG A 77 10.53 -0.62 23.23
C ARG A 77 11.10 -0.12 21.90
N PHE A 78 10.26 0.23 20.92
CA PHE A 78 10.72 0.88 19.69
C PHE A 78 11.27 2.29 19.97
N PHE A 79 10.66 2.99 20.93
CA PHE A 79 11.08 4.32 21.37
C PHE A 79 12.03 4.32 22.59
N ARG A 80 12.22 3.19 23.29
CA ARG A 80 13.29 3.03 24.30
C ARG A 80 14.48 2.30 23.71
N VAL A 81 15.26 3.05 22.96
CA VAL A 81 16.72 2.97 23.05
C VAL A 81 17.19 4.39 23.35
N GLN A 82 17.75 4.56 24.55
CA GLN A 82 18.19 5.82 25.16
C GLN A 82 18.94 6.74 24.18
N THR A 83 18.52 8.01 24.15
CA THR A 83 19.14 9.29 23.72
C THR A 83 18.09 10.13 22.98
N GLN A 84 18.20 11.46 23.06
CA GLN A 84 17.25 12.44 22.50
C GLN A 84 17.17 12.35 20.97
N LYS A 85 16.46 11.34 20.44
CA LYS A 85 16.27 11.15 19.00
C LYS A 85 15.09 11.99 18.51
N VAL A 86 15.28 12.63 17.37
CA VAL A 86 14.22 13.36 16.66
C VAL A 86 13.48 12.38 15.77
N VAL A 87 12.16 12.45 15.76
CA VAL A 87 11.34 11.72 14.80
C VAL A 87 11.04 12.62 13.61
N ILE A 88 11.26 12.11 12.40
CA ILE A 88 10.91 12.80 11.17
C ILE A 88 9.80 11.98 10.51
N ASP A 89 8.58 12.47 10.61
CA ASP A 89 7.37 11.90 10.01
C ASP A 89 7.21 12.43 8.58
N VAL A 90 7.42 11.57 7.59
CA VAL A 90 7.39 11.93 6.17
C VAL A 90 6.13 11.37 5.51
N GLY A 91 5.42 12.24 4.78
CA GLY A 91 4.04 11.96 4.39
C GLY A 91 3.09 12.12 5.58
N SER A 92 3.41 13.06 6.48
CA SER A 92 2.72 13.28 7.76
C SER A 92 1.26 13.69 7.64
N GLY A 93 0.83 14.14 6.46
CA GLY A 93 -0.51 14.66 6.23
C GLY A 93 -0.86 15.76 7.22
N GLN A 94 -1.94 15.57 7.97
CA GLN A 94 -2.40 16.55 8.97
C GLN A 94 -1.69 16.42 10.32
N GLY A 95 -0.59 15.65 10.44
CA GLY A 95 0.26 15.60 11.62
C GLY A 95 -0.33 14.85 12.83
N HIS A 96 -1.17 13.83 12.60
CA HIS A 96 -1.78 13.06 13.70
C HIS A 96 -0.75 12.30 14.54
N LEU A 97 0.16 11.58 13.87
CA LEU A 97 1.25 10.89 14.55
C LEU A 97 2.14 11.89 15.29
N ALA A 98 2.48 12.99 14.63
CA ALA A 98 3.34 14.02 15.19
C ALA A 98 2.81 14.65 16.48
N ARG A 99 1.50 14.87 16.58
CA ARG A 99 0.88 15.32 17.84
C ARG A 99 1.02 14.28 18.96
N LEU A 100 0.85 13.00 18.63
CA LEU A 100 1.00 11.91 19.59
C LEU A 100 2.46 11.79 20.06
N THR A 101 3.44 11.79 19.15
CA THR A 101 4.86 11.69 19.46
C THR A 101 5.37 12.92 20.21
N SER A 102 5.01 14.12 19.76
CA SER A 102 5.46 15.37 20.35
C SER A 102 4.78 15.67 21.68
N TYR A 103 3.44 15.78 21.72
CA TYR A 103 2.73 16.16 22.94
C TYR A 103 2.50 14.99 23.89
N GLY A 104 2.25 13.79 23.37
CA GLY A 104 1.97 12.60 24.18
C GLY A 104 3.23 11.99 24.77
N PHE A 105 4.28 11.82 23.96
CA PHE A 105 5.52 11.16 24.38
C PHE A 105 6.69 12.12 24.66
N GLY A 106 6.55 13.41 24.35
CA GLY A 106 7.61 14.39 24.57
C GLY A 106 8.80 14.24 23.62
N ILE A 107 8.61 13.57 22.48
CA ILE A 107 9.66 13.29 21.50
C ILE A 107 9.68 14.43 20.47
N PRO A 108 10.82 15.14 20.28
CA PRO A 108 10.94 16.14 19.22
C PRO A 108 10.55 15.55 17.87
N THR A 109 9.54 16.13 17.23
CA THR A 109 9.00 15.58 15.98
C THR A 109 8.97 16.65 14.89
N MET A 110 9.50 16.30 13.73
CA MET A 110 9.44 17.07 12.50
C MET A 110 8.51 16.36 11.52
N CYS A 111 7.70 17.13 10.81
CA CYS A 111 6.74 16.65 9.83
C CYS A 111 7.13 17.20 8.47
N ILE A 112 7.21 16.32 7.47
CA ILE A 112 7.43 16.68 6.08
C ILE A 112 6.25 16.16 5.27
N ASP A 113 5.60 17.04 4.53
CA ASP A 113 4.57 16.65 3.56
C ASP A 113 4.67 17.49 2.30
N ALA A 114 4.25 16.94 1.16
CA ALA A 114 4.28 17.64 -0.11
C ALA A 114 3.10 18.62 -0.29
N GLU A 115 2.01 18.42 0.45
CA GLU A 115 0.77 19.17 0.29
C GLU A 115 0.61 20.25 1.38
N GLU A 116 0.77 21.51 0.99
CA GLU A 116 0.73 22.65 1.90
C GLU A 116 -0.60 22.74 2.69
N ASN A 117 -1.71 22.35 2.06
CA ASN A 117 -3.02 22.34 2.71
C ASN A 117 -3.06 21.38 3.92
N PHE A 118 -2.38 20.24 3.84
CA PHE A 118 -2.30 19.30 4.96
C PHE A 118 -1.44 19.87 6.10
N ILE A 119 -0.31 20.48 5.76
CA ILE A 119 0.56 21.15 6.73
C ILE A 119 -0.14 22.32 7.44
N ASN A 120 -0.90 23.13 6.69
CA ASN A 120 -1.69 24.22 7.27
C ASN A 120 -2.78 23.69 8.21
N GLY A 121 -3.44 22.59 7.84
CA GLY A 121 -4.35 21.86 8.72
C GLY A 121 -3.66 21.34 9.99
N ALA A 122 -2.46 20.77 9.85
CA ALA A 122 -1.67 20.27 10.97
C ALA A 122 -1.35 21.38 11.98
N ARG A 123 -0.80 22.50 11.50
CA ARG A 123 -0.50 23.68 12.33
C ARG A 123 -1.74 24.21 13.05
N LYS A 124 -2.90 24.22 12.37
CA LYS A 124 -4.17 24.63 12.99
C LYS A 124 -4.54 23.72 14.16
N PHE A 125 -4.52 22.40 13.97
CA PHE A 125 -4.84 21.45 15.04
C PHE A 125 -3.85 21.50 16.19
N ASP A 126 -2.58 21.77 15.91
CA ASP A 126 -1.56 21.94 16.94
C ASP A 126 -1.86 23.17 17.80
N LEU A 127 -2.20 24.31 17.19
CA LEU A 127 -2.59 25.53 17.92
C LEU A 127 -3.83 25.31 18.81
N GLU A 128 -4.83 24.57 18.31
CA GLU A 128 -6.04 24.22 19.08
C GLU A 128 -5.70 23.35 20.30
N LEU A 129 -4.82 22.37 20.12
CA LEU A 129 -4.35 21.49 21.19
C LEU A 129 -3.49 22.25 22.21
N GLU A 130 -2.51 23.04 21.76
CA GLU A 130 -1.67 23.86 22.63
C GLU A 130 -2.50 24.85 23.45
N SER A 131 -3.52 25.47 22.85
CA SER A 131 -4.43 26.38 23.57
C SER A 131 -5.21 25.67 24.67
N SER A 132 -5.56 24.40 24.45
CA SER A 132 -6.21 23.56 25.45
C SER A 132 -5.24 23.11 26.55
N LEU A 133 -4.00 22.79 26.19
CA LEU A 133 -2.95 22.37 27.13
C LEU A 133 -2.47 23.54 28.00
N LYS A 134 -2.34 24.76 27.47
CA LYS A 134 -1.94 25.97 28.24
C LYS A 134 -2.87 26.26 29.42
N ARG A 135 -4.15 25.88 29.32
CA ARG A 135 -5.13 26.02 30.41
C ARG A 135 -4.91 25.02 31.56
N THR A 136 -4.19 23.94 31.30
CA THR A 136 -4.12 22.77 32.20
C THR A 136 -2.68 22.47 32.66
N CYS A 137 -1.66 22.92 31.91
CA CYS A 137 -0.26 22.59 32.13
C CYS A 137 0.61 23.84 32.21
N SER A 138 1.48 23.91 33.22
CA SER A 138 2.43 25.00 33.45
C SER A 138 3.80 24.78 32.79
N LYS A 139 4.03 23.60 32.19
CA LYS A 139 5.29 23.28 31.49
C LYS A 139 5.34 23.96 30.12
N LYS A 140 6.55 24.29 29.66
CA LYS A 140 6.80 24.72 28.29
C LYS A 140 6.35 23.61 27.33
N ILE A 141 5.34 23.91 26.52
CA ILE A 141 4.85 23.02 25.47
C ILE A 141 5.74 23.23 24.25
N VAL A 142 6.27 22.13 23.70
CA VAL A 142 7.04 22.14 22.46
C VAL A 142 6.32 21.21 21.50
N GLY A 143 5.63 21.79 20.52
CA GLY A 143 4.93 21.07 19.47
C GLY A 143 5.83 20.60 18.34
N PRO A 144 5.28 19.83 17.40
CA PRO A 144 6.01 19.40 16.22
C PRO A 144 6.33 20.58 15.29
N ARG A 145 7.39 20.41 14.49
CA ARG A 145 7.72 21.34 13.41
C ARG A 145 7.24 20.80 12.07
N HIS A 146 6.81 21.68 11.18
CA HIS A 146 6.18 21.28 9.91
C HIS A 146 6.84 21.98 8.73
N GLY A 147 7.32 21.20 7.77
CA GLY A 147 7.90 21.65 6.51
C GLY A 147 7.10 21.13 5.31
N THR A 148 6.94 21.97 4.29
CA THR A 148 6.26 21.61 3.05
C THR A 148 7.29 21.31 1.97
N PHE A 149 7.57 20.02 1.74
CA PHE A 149 8.57 19.59 0.77
C PHE A 149 8.11 18.36 0.01
N ARG A 150 8.27 18.39 -1.32
CA ARG A 150 8.13 17.21 -2.16
C ARG A 150 9.50 16.53 -2.26
N LEU A 151 9.61 15.33 -1.70
CA LEU A 151 10.82 14.53 -1.85
C LEU A 151 10.88 13.93 -3.25
N HIS A 152 11.98 14.18 -3.95
CA HIS A 152 12.24 13.62 -5.28
C HIS A 152 13.08 12.34 -5.20
N PRO A 153 12.96 11.43 -6.18
CA PRO A 153 13.78 10.21 -6.27
C PRO A 153 15.30 10.46 -6.26
N ASP A 154 15.72 11.59 -6.83
CA ASP A 154 17.13 11.98 -6.95
C ASP A 154 17.61 12.81 -5.76
N LEU A 155 16.80 12.93 -4.70
CA LEU A 155 17.13 13.66 -3.49
C LEU A 155 18.40 13.07 -2.85
N THR A 156 19.41 13.90 -2.71
CA THR A 156 20.67 13.52 -2.06
C THR A 156 20.57 13.68 -0.54
N LYS A 157 21.59 13.15 0.16
CA LYS A 157 21.77 13.41 1.59
C LYS A 157 21.83 14.91 1.89
N ASP A 158 22.58 15.67 1.10
CA ASP A 158 22.80 17.09 1.35
C ASP A 158 21.51 17.89 1.16
N ASP A 159 20.75 17.59 0.10
CA ASP A 159 19.41 18.18 -0.12
C ASP A 159 18.48 17.89 1.08
N PHE A 160 18.49 16.65 1.58
CA PHE A 160 17.65 16.31 2.73
C PHE A 160 18.11 17.05 3.99
N GLU A 161 19.42 17.19 4.23
CA GLU A 161 19.93 17.99 5.34
C GLU A 161 19.53 19.46 5.26
N GLU A 162 19.44 20.05 4.06
CA GLU A 162 18.90 21.40 3.86
C GLU A 162 17.42 21.49 4.22
N ILE A 163 16.61 20.50 3.83
CA ILE A 163 15.19 20.41 4.23
C ILE A 163 15.05 20.38 5.75
N LEU A 164 15.89 19.61 6.44
CA LEU A 164 15.86 19.54 7.91
C LEU A 164 16.25 20.87 8.56
N LYS A 165 17.25 21.56 8.02
CA LYS A 165 17.69 22.89 8.50
C LYS A 165 16.59 23.93 8.30
N ASP A 166 15.93 23.96 7.14
CA ASP A 166 14.84 24.90 6.88
C ASP A 166 13.64 24.66 7.80
N THR A 167 13.31 23.39 8.03
CA THR A 167 12.15 23.03 8.87
C THR A 167 12.40 23.26 10.36
N TRP A 168 13.63 23.04 10.85
CA TRP A 168 13.97 23.23 12.26
C TRP A 168 15.44 23.70 12.44
N PRO A 169 15.71 25.01 12.26
CA PRO A 169 17.06 25.57 12.37
C PRO A 169 17.72 25.29 13.73
N ASP A 170 16.99 25.56 14.83
CA ASP A 170 17.48 25.41 16.21
C ASP A 170 18.04 24.01 16.51
N LEU A 171 17.43 22.97 15.92
CA LEU A 171 17.82 21.57 16.08
C LEU A 171 19.18 21.27 15.43
N THR A 172 19.56 22.08 14.44
CA THR A 172 20.78 21.90 13.65
C THR A 172 21.91 22.85 14.08
N GLU A 173 21.65 23.88 14.88
CA GLU A 173 22.65 24.83 15.36
C GLU A 173 23.42 24.37 16.61
N GLU A 174 22.86 23.45 17.42
CA GLU A 174 23.60 22.80 18.53
C GLU A 174 24.78 21.92 18.04
N LYS A 175 25.01 21.81 16.73
CA LYS A 175 25.95 20.90 16.02
C LYS A 175 27.44 21.24 16.11
N ASN A 176 27.88 22.40 16.56
CA ASN A 176 29.28 22.82 16.35
C ASN A 176 30.36 22.00 17.11
N ASN A 177 30.02 20.93 17.83
CA ASN A 177 30.98 20.13 18.60
C ASN A 177 31.05 18.63 18.27
N SER A 178 30.30 18.09 17.29
CA SER A 178 30.45 16.67 16.92
C SER A 178 30.19 16.37 15.44
N ASP A 179 31.16 15.74 14.78
CA ASP A 179 31.13 15.33 13.36
C ASP A 179 29.99 14.38 12.95
N LYS A 180 29.20 13.84 13.89
CA LYS A 180 28.25 12.75 13.64
C LYS A 180 26.79 13.18 13.42
N GLY A 181 26.47 14.46 13.51
CA GLY A 181 25.10 14.99 13.36
C GLY A 181 24.14 14.51 14.47
N LEU A 182 22.96 15.14 14.57
CA LEU A 182 21.94 14.76 15.55
C LEU A 182 21.27 13.44 15.13
N PRO A 183 21.23 12.39 15.98
CA PRO A 183 20.54 11.15 15.66
C PRO A 183 19.03 11.35 15.47
N PHE A 184 18.48 10.80 14.40
CA PHE A 184 17.05 10.85 14.12
C PHE A 184 16.50 9.52 13.59
N SER A 185 15.17 9.43 13.58
CA SER A 185 14.40 8.29 13.09
C SER A 185 13.44 8.75 12.00
N LEU A 186 13.41 8.04 10.87
CA LEU A 186 12.41 8.26 9.82
C LEU A 186 11.16 7.45 10.12
N VAL A 187 9.99 8.06 9.95
CA VAL A 187 8.70 7.37 10.00
C VAL A 187 7.91 7.72 8.75
N GLY A 188 7.30 6.73 8.12
CA GLY A 188 6.38 6.94 7.01
C GLY A 188 5.28 5.88 7.05
N LEU A 189 4.09 6.27 7.51
CA LEU A 189 2.96 5.35 7.72
C LEU A 189 2.08 5.15 6.48
N HIS A 190 2.23 6.01 5.48
CA HIS A 190 1.50 5.93 4.21
C HIS A 190 2.41 6.30 3.04
N CYS A 191 3.49 5.53 2.88
CA CYS A 191 4.44 5.76 1.81
C CYS A 191 3.93 5.20 0.48
N CYS A 192 3.35 6.09 -0.31
CA CYS A 192 2.75 5.75 -1.59
C CYS A 192 3.76 5.98 -2.73
N GLY A 193 3.83 5.02 -3.66
CA GLY A 193 4.80 5.05 -4.75
C GLY A 193 6.24 5.14 -4.24
N ASP A 194 7.04 5.99 -4.88
CA ASP A 194 8.49 6.09 -4.66
C ASP A 194 8.88 6.70 -3.31
N LEU A 195 7.93 7.22 -2.51
CA LEU A 195 8.26 7.77 -1.19
C LEU A 195 8.96 6.74 -0.30
N GLY A 196 8.50 5.49 -0.29
CA GLY A 196 9.15 4.43 0.49
C GLY A 196 10.60 4.17 0.05
N PRO A 197 10.85 3.89 -1.24
CA PRO A 197 12.20 3.82 -1.81
C PRO A 197 13.10 5.01 -1.49
N ILE A 198 12.60 6.24 -1.57
CA ILE A 198 13.36 7.45 -1.21
C ILE A 198 13.78 7.39 0.25
N LEU A 199 12.86 7.10 1.18
CA LEU A 199 13.17 7.02 2.60
C LEU A 199 14.16 5.90 2.94
N LEU A 200 14.10 4.77 2.23
CA LEU A 200 15.07 3.68 2.39
C LEU A 200 16.46 4.08 1.89
N ARG A 201 16.57 4.81 0.77
CA ARG A 201 17.86 5.34 0.27
C ARG A 201 18.44 6.37 1.23
N LEU A 202 17.61 7.27 1.77
CA LEU A 202 18.03 8.24 2.81
C LEU A 202 18.47 7.51 4.08
N PHE A 203 17.69 6.54 4.55
CA PHE A 203 18.04 5.72 5.70
C PHE A 203 19.40 5.05 5.48
N ALA A 204 19.64 4.38 4.36
CA ALA A 204 20.91 3.70 4.09
C ALA A 204 22.09 4.70 4.03
N SER A 205 21.93 5.81 3.30
CA SER A 205 23.01 6.77 3.02
C SER A 205 23.35 7.73 4.16
N ILE A 206 22.43 7.99 5.11
CA ILE A 206 22.62 8.97 6.18
C ILE A 206 23.04 8.27 7.49
N PRO A 207 24.26 8.48 8.01
CA PRO A 207 24.72 7.82 9.25
C PRO A 207 23.95 8.24 10.50
N SER A 208 23.48 9.50 10.57
CA SER A 208 22.69 10.01 11.68
C SER A 208 21.24 9.51 11.68
N CYS A 209 20.75 8.94 10.57
CA CYS A 209 19.48 8.26 10.51
C CYS A 209 19.62 6.87 11.16
N ARG A 210 19.28 6.77 12.45
CA ARG A 210 19.53 5.57 13.26
C ARG A 210 18.44 4.52 13.16
N SER A 211 17.22 4.90 12.79
CA SER A 211 16.15 3.94 12.54
C SER A 211 15.15 4.44 11.51
N ILE A 212 14.41 3.50 10.93
CA ILE A 212 13.28 3.76 10.04
C ILE A 212 12.11 2.84 10.38
N LEU A 213 10.91 3.40 10.35
CA LEU A 213 9.63 2.68 10.34
C LEU A 213 8.87 3.07 9.08
N LEU A 214 8.56 2.10 8.24
CA LEU A 214 7.99 2.35 6.92
C LEU A 214 6.78 1.44 6.66
N VAL A 215 5.69 2.00 6.16
CA VAL A 215 4.50 1.26 5.70
C VAL A 215 4.21 1.67 4.25
N GLY A 216 4.21 0.70 3.36
CA GLY A 216 3.87 0.91 1.94
C GLY A 216 2.36 0.91 1.71
N CYS A 217 1.86 1.76 0.79
CA CYS A 217 0.42 1.82 0.47
C CYS A 217 0.05 1.61 -1.00
N CYS A 218 0.74 2.28 -1.93
CA CYS A 218 0.36 2.33 -3.35
C CYS A 218 1.50 1.82 -4.23
N TYR A 219 1.65 0.50 -4.32
CA TYR A 219 2.75 -0.10 -5.07
C TYR A 219 2.66 0.15 -6.57
N MET A 220 1.45 0.31 -7.14
CA MET A 220 1.26 0.65 -8.56
C MET A 220 1.84 2.01 -8.96
N LYS A 221 2.15 2.87 -7.98
CA LYS A 221 2.84 4.16 -8.21
C LYS A 221 4.36 4.05 -8.10
N LEU A 222 4.91 2.85 -7.88
CA LEU A 222 6.35 2.62 -7.88
C LEU A 222 6.86 2.69 -9.32
N SER A 223 7.81 3.59 -9.54
CA SER A 223 8.47 3.69 -10.84
C SER A 223 9.20 2.40 -11.19
N SER A 224 9.11 2.03 -12.46
CA SER A 224 9.77 0.84 -13.02
C SER A 224 11.12 1.18 -13.65
N LYS A 225 11.90 0.13 -13.93
CA LYS A 225 13.23 0.21 -14.54
C LYS A 225 13.29 0.99 -15.85
N SER A 226 12.23 0.91 -16.65
CA SER A 226 12.11 1.64 -17.91
C SER A 226 11.88 3.14 -17.77
N GLU A 227 11.49 3.61 -16.58
CA GLU A 227 11.09 5.01 -16.37
C GLU A 227 12.22 5.87 -15.80
N ARG A 228 13.12 5.29 -14.99
CA ARG A 228 14.25 6.01 -14.39
C ARG A 228 15.47 5.12 -14.25
N GLU A 229 16.57 5.49 -14.88
CA GLU A 229 17.87 4.84 -14.63
C GLU A 229 18.40 5.27 -13.25
N ASN A 230 18.77 4.31 -12.39
CA ASN A 230 19.41 4.48 -11.07
C ASN A 230 18.53 4.97 -9.88
N SER A 231 17.34 5.49 -10.13
CA SER A 231 16.39 5.98 -9.10
C SER A 231 15.04 5.24 -9.14
N GLU A 232 15.08 3.96 -9.47
CA GLU A 232 13.90 3.10 -9.61
C GLU A 232 13.16 2.93 -8.28
N GLY A 233 11.83 2.96 -8.36
CA GLY A 233 10.94 2.63 -7.25
C GLY A 233 10.92 1.12 -6.97
N TYR A 234 10.91 0.29 -8.00
CA TYR A 234 11.05 -1.16 -7.88
C TYR A 234 11.64 -1.76 -9.18
N PRO A 235 12.54 -2.75 -9.08
CA PRO A 235 13.14 -3.28 -7.85
C PRO A 235 14.22 -2.34 -7.28
N MET A 236 14.52 -2.46 -5.99
CA MET A 236 15.58 -1.71 -5.32
C MET A 236 16.85 -2.54 -5.09
N SER A 237 16.71 -3.81 -4.72
CA SER A 237 17.85 -4.67 -4.43
C SER A 237 18.60 -5.08 -5.70
N ARG A 238 19.92 -5.20 -5.62
CA ARG A 238 20.73 -5.72 -6.73
C ARG A 238 20.32 -7.14 -7.08
N PHE A 239 19.97 -7.95 -6.08
CA PHE A 239 19.52 -9.31 -6.29
C PHE A 239 18.30 -9.38 -7.22
N VAL A 240 17.19 -8.70 -6.89
CA VAL A 240 15.98 -8.73 -7.72
C VAL A 240 16.23 -8.03 -9.05
N ASN A 241 16.99 -6.93 -9.05
CA ASN A 241 17.30 -6.18 -10.26
C ASN A 241 18.14 -6.97 -11.29
N SER A 242 18.92 -7.95 -10.84
CA SER A 242 19.68 -8.87 -11.70
C SER A 242 18.86 -9.99 -12.33
N ARG A 243 17.59 -10.18 -11.92
CA ARG A 243 16.72 -11.23 -12.46
C ARG A 243 16.08 -10.75 -13.76
N GLU A 244 16.03 -11.64 -14.76
CA GLU A 244 15.39 -11.39 -16.05
C GLU A 244 13.91 -10.98 -15.90
N ASN A 245 13.21 -11.58 -14.94
CA ASN A 245 11.82 -11.28 -14.60
C ASN A 245 11.69 -10.57 -13.24
N GLY A 246 12.64 -9.68 -12.92
CA GLY A 246 12.68 -8.98 -11.64
C GLY A 246 11.65 -7.85 -11.49
N ASP A 247 11.20 -7.26 -12.60
CA ASP A 247 10.22 -6.16 -12.60
C ASP A 247 8.77 -6.68 -12.53
N LEU A 248 7.88 -5.84 -12.00
CA LEU A 248 6.45 -6.10 -11.86
C LEU A 248 5.67 -5.10 -12.71
N SER A 249 4.66 -5.59 -13.44
CA SER A 249 3.77 -4.71 -14.19
C SER A 249 2.98 -3.78 -13.25
N TYR A 250 2.49 -2.66 -13.79
CA TYR A 250 1.55 -1.78 -13.07
C TYR A 250 0.39 -2.57 -12.45
N THR A 251 -0.18 -3.51 -13.21
CA THR A 251 -1.34 -4.29 -12.79
C THR A 251 -1.00 -5.31 -11.70
N ALA A 252 0.20 -5.90 -11.74
CA ALA A 252 0.67 -6.77 -10.66
C ALA A 252 0.89 -5.95 -9.36
N LYS A 253 1.52 -4.79 -9.48
CA LYS A 253 1.71 -3.85 -8.36
C LYS A 253 0.36 -3.34 -7.80
N GLU A 254 -0.63 -3.11 -8.66
CA GLU A 254 -2.00 -2.71 -8.26
C GLU A 254 -2.73 -3.84 -7.54
N MET A 255 -2.62 -5.07 -8.04
CA MET A 255 -3.17 -6.26 -7.39
C MET A 255 -2.61 -6.44 -5.98
N ALA A 256 -1.31 -6.18 -5.77
CA ALA A 256 -0.67 -6.21 -4.46
C ALA A 256 -1.25 -5.18 -3.47
N CYS A 257 -2.08 -4.24 -3.93
CA CYS A 257 -2.83 -3.28 -3.11
C CYS A 257 -4.27 -3.72 -2.78
N HIS A 258 -4.71 -4.91 -3.21
CA HIS A 258 -6.08 -5.40 -2.91
C HIS A 258 -6.19 -5.97 -1.50
N ALA A 259 -7.34 -5.76 -0.87
CA ALA A 259 -7.67 -6.31 0.45
C ALA A 259 -8.49 -7.60 0.30
N LEU A 260 -8.00 -8.69 0.86
CA LEU A 260 -8.64 -10.01 0.73
C LEU A 260 -9.88 -10.09 1.64
N GLU A 261 -9.76 -9.57 2.85
CA GLU A 261 -10.73 -9.63 3.95
C GLU A 261 -12.07 -9.01 3.55
N GLY A 262 -12.00 -7.81 2.95
CA GLY A 262 -13.18 -7.09 2.47
C GLY A 262 -13.88 -7.79 1.29
N TYR A 263 -13.14 -8.54 0.46
CA TYR A 263 -13.76 -9.33 -0.60
C TYR A 263 -14.32 -10.65 -0.10
N SER A 264 -13.64 -11.33 0.83
CA SER A 264 -14.13 -12.55 1.46
C SER A 264 -15.48 -12.31 2.15
N SER A 265 -15.60 -11.22 2.90
CA SER A 265 -16.87 -10.79 3.48
C SER A 265 -17.98 -10.63 2.43
N ARG A 266 -17.68 -10.02 1.27
CA ARG A 266 -18.65 -9.86 0.17
C ARG A 266 -19.06 -11.20 -0.46
N LEU A 267 -18.15 -12.17 -0.55
CA LEU A 267 -18.48 -13.52 -1.05
C LEU A 267 -19.52 -14.22 -0.16
N MET A 268 -19.55 -13.88 1.13
CA MET A 268 -20.52 -14.41 2.11
C MET A 268 -21.86 -13.67 2.13
N MET A 269 -21.88 -12.37 1.77
CA MET A 269 -23.08 -11.53 1.84
C MET A 269 -24.11 -11.75 0.70
N GLY A 270 -23.76 -12.51 -0.34
CA GLY A 270 -24.70 -12.96 -1.37
C GLY A 270 -24.30 -12.64 -2.82
N VAL A 271 -24.90 -13.39 -3.74
CA VAL A 271 -24.53 -13.45 -5.17
C VAL A 271 -24.73 -12.12 -5.92
N ASP A 272 -25.74 -11.33 -5.57
CA ASP A 272 -26.14 -10.18 -6.40
C ASP A 272 -25.09 -9.06 -6.41
N GLN A 273 -24.32 -8.89 -5.34
CA GLN A 273 -23.22 -7.92 -5.30
C GLN A 273 -22.07 -8.33 -6.23
N LEU A 274 -21.84 -9.64 -6.38
CA LEU A 274 -20.75 -10.19 -7.18
C LEU A 274 -21.01 -10.11 -8.68
N LYS A 275 -22.28 -10.18 -9.10
CA LYS A 275 -22.70 -10.04 -10.51
C LYS A 275 -22.25 -8.73 -11.15
N VAL A 276 -22.03 -7.69 -10.35
CA VAL A 276 -21.55 -6.38 -10.83
C VAL A 276 -20.16 -6.48 -11.47
N HIS A 277 -19.30 -7.39 -11.02
CA HIS A 277 -18.01 -7.65 -11.68
C HIS A 277 -18.20 -8.19 -13.10
N CYS A 278 -19.16 -9.09 -13.29
CA CYS A 278 -19.53 -9.57 -14.62
C CYS A 278 -20.12 -8.46 -15.48
N TYR A 279 -20.97 -7.60 -14.91
CA TYR A 279 -21.52 -6.45 -15.64
C TYR A 279 -20.41 -5.50 -16.11
N ARG A 280 -19.41 -5.22 -15.25
CA ARG A 280 -18.23 -4.44 -15.65
C ARG A 280 -17.49 -5.07 -16.82
N ALA A 281 -17.22 -6.37 -16.75
CA ALA A 281 -16.45 -7.06 -17.79
C ALA A 281 -17.18 -7.13 -19.14
N VAL A 282 -18.50 -7.39 -19.14
CA VAL A 282 -19.30 -7.37 -20.38
C VAL A 282 -19.35 -5.94 -20.94
N LEU A 283 -19.59 -4.94 -20.10
CA LEU A 283 -19.64 -3.55 -20.54
C LEU A 283 -18.30 -3.08 -21.13
N GLU A 284 -17.18 -3.47 -20.53
CA GLU A 284 -15.85 -3.16 -21.06
C GLU A 284 -15.69 -3.70 -22.48
N GLU A 285 -16.08 -4.96 -22.71
CA GLU A 285 -16.02 -5.55 -24.05
C GLU A 285 -16.87 -4.81 -25.07
N LEU A 286 -18.11 -4.42 -24.71
CA LEU A 286 -18.97 -3.65 -25.59
C LEU A 286 -18.38 -2.26 -25.89
N ILE A 287 -17.76 -1.61 -24.90
CA ILE A 287 -17.05 -0.33 -25.09
C ILE A 287 -15.90 -0.53 -26.08
N VAL A 288 -15.05 -1.52 -25.85
CA VAL A 288 -13.87 -1.80 -26.70
C VAL A 288 -14.29 -2.13 -28.14
N GLN A 289 -15.36 -2.90 -28.33
CA GLN A 289 -15.90 -3.24 -29.66
C GLN A 289 -16.40 -2.01 -30.43
N LYS A 290 -17.04 -1.06 -29.74
CA LYS A 290 -17.60 0.14 -30.36
C LYS A 290 -16.57 1.26 -30.51
N ARG A 291 -15.67 1.40 -29.51
CA ARG A 291 -14.68 2.47 -29.34
C ARG A 291 -13.46 1.95 -28.59
N ALA A 292 -12.52 1.36 -29.33
CA ALA A 292 -11.28 0.82 -28.76
C ALA A 292 -10.40 1.87 -28.06
N ASP A 293 -10.52 3.15 -28.44
CA ASP A 293 -9.83 4.28 -27.80
C ASP A 293 -10.36 4.58 -26.38
N LEU A 294 -11.53 4.07 -26.01
CA LEU A 294 -12.13 4.22 -24.68
C LEU A 294 -11.86 3.02 -23.76
N THR A 295 -10.94 2.14 -24.12
CA THR A 295 -10.49 1.03 -23.25
C THR A 295 -10.03 1.57 -21.90
N HIS A 296 -10.48 0.95 -20.81
CA HIS A 296 -10.12 1.28 -19.43
C HIS A 296 -10.45 2.72 -19.00
N SER A 297 -11.49 3.34 -19.56
CA SER A 297 -11.91 4.75 -19.28
C SER A 297 -12.35 5.06 -17.84
N GLY A 298 -12.08 4.19 -16.86
CA GLY A 298 -12.27 4.49 -15.43
C GLY A 298 -13.71 4.86 -15.05
N LEU A 299 -14.68 4.03 -15.43
CA LEU A 299 -16.10 4.32 -15.16
C LEU A 299 -16.41 4.43 -13.66
N ARG A 300 -17.27 5.38 -13.31
CA ARG A 300 -17.66 5.61 -11.91
C ARG A 300 -18.49 4.45 -11.36
N SER A 301 -18.41 4.27 -10.04
CA SER A 301 -19.26 3.33 -9.32
C SER A 301 -20.74 3.70 -9.45
N VAL A 302 -21.57 2.71 -9.84
CA VAL A 302 -23.02 2.86 -9.94
C VAL A 302 -23.65 2.50 -8.60
N LYS A 303 -24.38 3.44 -7.99
CA LYS A 303 -25.09 3.20 -6.72
C LYS A 303 -26.13 2.10 -6.90
N ASN A 304 -26.18 1.17 -5.93
CA ASN A 304 -27.11 0.03 -5.92
C ASN A 304 -27.06 -0.81 -7.21
N ALA A 305 -25.88 -0.95 -7.83
CA ALA A 305 -25.69 -1.68 -9.08
C ALA A 305 -26.26 -3.11 -9.05
N HIS A 306 -26.19 -3.78 -7.91
CA HIS A 306 -26.69 -5.15 -7.71
C HIS A 306 -28.22 -5.28 -7.84
N LEU A 307 -28.97 -4.17 -7.75
CA LEU A 307 -30.43 -4.15 -7.93
C LEU A 307 -30.86 -3.81 -9.37
N LEU A 308 -29.90 -3.54 -10.27
CA LEU A 308 -30.18 -3.13 -11.64
C LEU A 308 -30.08 -4.31 -12.59
N SER A 309 -30.87 -4.27 -13.67
CA SER A 309 -30.57 -5.08 -14.85
C SER A 309 -29.26 -4.60 -15.49
N PHE A 310 -28.60 -5.49 -16.25
CA PHE A 310 -27.38 -5.15 -16.97
C PHE A 310 -27.55 -3.89 -17.85
N ARG A 311 -28.67 -3.78 -18.58
CA ARG A 311 -28.97 -2.61 -19.41
C ARG A 311 -29.01 -1.31 -18.61
N ASN A 312 -29.79 -1.27 -17.52
CA ASN A 312 -29.89 -0.09 -16.67
C ASN A 312 -28.56 0.25 -15.99
N TYR A 313 -27.79 -0.77 -15.64
CA TYR A 313 -26.45 -0.62 -15.13
C TYR A 313 -25.51 0.01 -16.18
N ALA A 314 -25.49 -0.52 -17.40
CA ALA A 314 -24.63 -0.07 -18.49
C ALA A 314 -24.86 1.40 -18.82
N LEU A 315 -26.12 1.80 -19.06
CA LEU A 315 -26.50 3.18 -19.35
C LEU A 315 -26.08 4.14 -18.24
N LYS A 316 -26.25 3.76 -16.97
CA LYS A 316 -25.78 4.57 -15.82
C LYS A 316 -24.26 4.65 -15.76
N ALA A 317 -23.57 3.54 -15.98
CA ALA A 317 -22.11 3.47 -15.91
C ALA A 317 -21.43 4.33 -16.99
N ILE A 318 -22.00 4.41 -18.19
CA ILE A 318 -21.46 5.21 -19.30
C ILE A 318 -22.00 6.65 -19.36
N SER A 319 -22.93 7.04 -18.47
CA SER A 319 -23.62 8.34 -18.53
C SER A 319 -22.72 9.58 -18.57
N ARG A 320 -21.44 9.45 -18.17
CA ARG A 320 -20.42 10.52 -18.20
C ARG A 320 -19.25 10.21 -19.13
N LEU A 321 -19.33 9.14 -19.91
CA LEU A 321 -18.34 8.80 -20.92
C LEU A 321 -18.70 9.51 -22.22
N GLU A 322 -17.97 10.58 -22.52
CA GLU A 322 -18.25 11.41 -23.70
C GLU A 322 -18.09 10.62 -25.00
N GLY A 323 -19.03 10.81 -25.94
CA GLY A 323 -18.99 10.12 -27.23
C GLY A 323 -19.30 8.62 -27.16
N MET A 324 -19.85 8.13 -26.04
CA MET A 324 -20.30 6.75 -25.88
C MET A 324 -21.81 6.69 -25.62
N SER A 325 -22.50 5.87 -26.40
CA SER A 325 -23.91 5.54 -26.20
C SER A 325 -24.19 4.12 -26.69
N PHE A 326 -25.24 3.51 -26.16
CA PHE A 326 -25.78 2.25 -26.65
C PHE A 326 -27.29 2.40 -26.86
N GLU A 327 -27.77 1.86 -27.96
CA GLU A 327 -29.19 1.59 -28.16
C GLU A 327 -29.62 0.42 -27.27
N ASP A 328 -30.94 0.34 -27.05
CA ASP A 328 -31.50 -0.63 -26.13
C ASP A 328 -31.34 -2.07 -26.62
N GLU A 329 -31.38 -2.26 -27.94
CA GLU A 329 -31.18 -3.52 -28.65
C GLU A 329 -29.73 -4.00 -28.56
N GLU A 330 -28.76 -3.08 -28.54
CA GLU A 330 -27.32 -3.40 -28.39
C GLU A 330 -27.03 -4.03 -27.01
N LEU A 331 -27.82 -3.68 -25.99
CA LEU A 331 -27.63 -4.14 -24.60
C LEU A 331 -28.46 -5.38 -24.23
N ALA A 332 -29.28 -5.89 -25.15
CA ALA A 332 -30.26 -6.95 -24.89
C ALA A 332 -30.09 -8.16 -25.85
N THR A 333 -28.86 -8.44 -26.27
CA THR A 333 -28.56 -9.56 -27.17
C THR A 333 -28.45 -10.90 -26.43
N GLU A 334 -28.76 -12.01 -27.10
CA GLU A 334 -28.60 -13.37 -26.55
C GLU A 334 -27.14 -13.65 -26.13
N VAL A 335 -26.16 -13.11 -26.87
CA VAL A 335 -24.73 -13.22 -26.54
C VAL A 335 -24.42 -12.60 -25.18
N ILE A 336 -25.01 -11.43 -24.89
CA ILE A 336 -24.87 -10.77 -23.58
C ILE A 336 -25.48 -11.65 -22.49
N GLU A 337 -26.68 -12.19 -22.70
CA GLU A 337 -27.34 -13.06 -21.72
C GLU A 337 -26.51 -14.31 -21.39
N ILE A 338 -25.87 -14.92 -22.39
CA ILE A 338 -24.95 -16.06 -22.20
C ILE A 338 -23.76 -15.64 -21.33
N LYS A 339 -23.12 -14.50 -21.61
CA LYS A 339 -21.99 -13.99 -20.81
C LYS A 339 -22.40 -13.64 -19.38
N LEU A 340 -23.59 -13.09 -19.18
CA LEU A 340 -24.08 -12.77 -17.84
C LEU A 340 -24.33 -14.01 -16.97
N LYS A 341 -24.57 -15.19 -17.58
CA LYS A 341 -24.65 -16.48 -16.86
C LYS A 341 -23.28 -16.94 -16.35
N ASP A 342 -22.19 -16.48 -16.96
CA ASP A 342 -20.81 -16.79 -16.56
C ASP A 342 -20.28 -15.91 -15.41
N TRP A 343 -21.14 -15.19 -14.69
CA TRP A 343 -20.73 -14.33 -13.58
C TRP A 343 -19.87 -15.04 -12.52
N MET A 344 -20.13 -16.33 -12.26
CA MET A 344 -19.34 -17.11 -11.31
C MET A 344 -17.91 -17.36 -11.80
N LYS A 345 -17.71 -17.51 -13.11
CA LYS A 345 -16.36 -17.62 -13.70
C LYS A 345 -15.55 -16.34 -13.51
N VAL A 346 -16.20 -15.18 -13.65
CA VAL A 346 -15.58 -13.87 -13.38
C VAL A 346 -15.17 -13.75 -11.90
N VAL A 347 -16.05 -14.19 -10.99
CA VAL A 347 -15.78 -14.23 -9.54
C VAL A 347 -14.64 -15.17 -9.19
N ILE A 348 -14.60 -16.38 -9.77
CA ILE A 348 -13.50 -17.34 -9.60
C ILE A 348 -12.20 -16.72 -10.09
N PHE A 349 -12.19 -16.13 -11.29
CA PHE A 349 -11.00 -15.50 -11.84
C PHE A 349 -10.48 -14.38 -10.92
N TYR A 350 -11.39 -13.52 -10.43
CA TYR A 350 -10.99 -12.48 -9.48
C TYR A 350 -10.45 -13.07 -8.17
N SER A 351 -11.07 -14.12 -7.64
CA SER A 351 -10.59 -14.80 -6.44
C SER A 351 -9.19 -15.38 -6.63
N ILE A 352 -8.92 -16.02 -7.77
CA ILE A 352 -7.58 -16.53 -8.11
C ILE A 352 -6.54 -15.40 -8.12
N ARG A 353 -6.89 -14.22 -8.68
CA ARG A 353 -5.99 -13.05 -8.62
C ARG A 353 -5.71 -12.63 -7.19
N LEU A 354 -6.74 -12.53 -6.36
CA LEU A 354 -6.61 -12.13 -4.97
C LEU A 354 -5.75 -13.10 -4.17
N MET A 355 -5.79 -14.40 -4.48
CA MET A 355 -4.88 -15.37 -3.86
C MET A 355 -3.41 -15.13 -4.20
N LEU A 356 -3.11 -14.56 -5.37
CA LEU A 356 -1.75 -14.24 -5.78
C LEU A 356 -1.27 -12.89 -5.23
N ALA A 357 -2.18 -12.01 -4.80
CA ALA A 357 -1.85 -10.68 -4.33
C ALA A 357 -0.82 -10.66 -3.16
N PRO A 358 -0.95 -11.49 -2.10
CA PRO A 358 0.02 -11.52 -1.01
C PRO A 358 1.42 -11.96 -1.46
N ALA A 359 1.51 -12.84 -2.46
CA ALA A 359 2.79 -13.25 -3.01
C ALA A 359 3.48 -12.10 -3.76
N VAL A 360 2.72 -11.28 -4.50
CA VAL A 360 3.27 -10.09 -5.17
C VAL A 360 3.70 -9.03 -4.16
N GLU A 361 2.89 -8.77 -3.12
CA GLU A 361 3.27 -7.88 -2.03
C GLU A 361 4.55 -8.36 -1.34
N SER A 362 4.64 -9.66 -1.03
CA SER A 362 5.82 -10.27 -0.42
C SER A 362 7.08 -10.08 -1.25
N LEU A 363 7.01 -10.15 -2.59
CA LEU A 363 8.16 -9.87 -3.46
C LEU A 363 8.65 -8.43 -3.31
N ILE A 364 7.72 -7.46 -3.26
CA ILE A 364 8.05 -6.05 -3.05
C ILE A 364 8.68 -5.83 -1.68
N LEU A 365 8.10 -6.43 -0.64
CA LEU A 365 8.57 -6.32 0.73
C LEU A 365 9.98 -6.94 0.89
N LEU A 366 10.20 -8.15 0.38
CA LEU A 366 11.50 -8.83 0.43
C LEU A 366 12.57 -8.07 -0.36
N ASP A 367 12.23 -7.47 -1.50
CA ASP A 367 13.14 -6.59 -2.24
C ASP A 367 13.64 -5.42 -1.36
N ARG A 368 12.80 -4.86 -0.48
CA ARG A 368 13.21 -3.79 0.44
C ARG A 368 14.18 -4.28 1.51
N LEU A 369 13.92 -5.45 2.10
CA LEU A 369 14.84 -6.03 3.08
C LEU A 369 16.19 -6.35 2.45
N LEU A 370 16.19 -6.93 1.25
CA LEU A 370 17.41 -7.18 0.49
C LEU A 370 18.16 -5.88 0.21
N TYR A 371 17.46 -4.82 -0.20
CA TYR A 371 18.08 -3.51 -0.41
C TYR A 371 18.77 -2.98 0.86
N ILE A 372 18.11 -3.04 2.03
CA ILE A 372 18.72 -2.60 3.30
C ILE A 372 19.95 -3.44 3.62
N ASN A 373 19.85 -4.77 3.55
CA ASN A 373 20.97 -5.66 3.83
C ASN A 373 22.15 -5.47 2.88
N GLU A 374 21.90 -5.04 1.64
CA GLU A 374 22.94 -4.76 0.66
C GLU A 374 23.62 -3.39 0.85
N ASN A 375 22.96 -2.42 1.50
CA ASN A 375 23.38 -1.01 1.53
C ASN A 375 23.55 -0.43 2.96
N SER A 376 23.29 -1.21 4.00
CA SER A 376 23.46 -0.82 5.40
C SER A 376 23.81 -2.03 6.26
N ASP A 377 24.47 -1.78 7.38
CA ASP A 377 24.68 -2.72 8.49
C ASP A 377 23.45 -2.84 9.43
N ALA A 378 22.30 -2.30 9.00
CA ALA A 378 21.11 -2.23 9.83
C ALA A 378 20.49 -3.61 10.04
N LYS A 379 19.99 -3.85 11.25
CA LYS A 379 19.07 -4.96 11.53
C LYS A 379 17.69 -4.54 11.06
N CYS A 380 17.03 -5.37 10.25
CA CYS A 380 15.71 -5.07 9.71
C CYS A 380 14.76 -6.26 9.76
N CYS A 381 13.46 -5.99 9.89
CA CYS A 381 12.39 -6.98 9.87
C CYS A 381 11.07 -6.36 9.39
N PHE A 382 10.09 -7.22 9.11
CA PHE A 382 8.70 -6.82 8.97
C PHE A 382 7.90 -7.18 10.20
N VAL A 383 7.01 -6.29 10.60
CA VAL A 383 6.05 -6.53 11.68
C VAL A 383 4.65 -6.19 11.17
N PRO A 384 3.64 -7.07 11.33
CA PRO A 384 2.25 -6.74 11.06
C PRO A 384 1.73 -5.82 12.18
N ILE A 385 1.58 -4.52 11.93
CA ILE A 385 1.23 -3.50 12.95
C ILE A 385 -0.22 -3.06 12.95
N PHE A 386 -1.00 -3.42 11.93
CA PHE A 386 -2.42 -3.04 11.82
C PHE A 386 -3.31 -4.28 11.69
N ASP A 387 -4.54 -4.13 12.17
CA ASP A 387 -5.61 -5.08 11.84
C ASP A 387 -5.88 -5.00 10.32
N PRO A 388 -5.72 -6.10 9.56
CA PRO A 388 -5.94 -6.11 8.11
C PRO A 388 -7.40 -5.80 7.72
N GLU A 389 -8.38 -5.96 8.62
CA GLU A 389 -9.76 -5.53 8.37
C GLU A 389 -9.90 -4.00 8.36
N LEU A 390 -9.10 -3.31 9.19
CA LEU A 390 -9.11 -1.85 9.31
C LEU A 390 -8.15 -1.19 8.31
N SER A 391 -6.93 -1.74 8.22
CA SER A 391 -5.89 -1.34 7.28
C SER A 391 -5.29 -2.59 6.66
N PRO A 392 -5.78 -2.98 5.47
CA PRO A 392 -5.26 -4.12 4.71
C PRO A 392 -3.75 -4.04 4.39
N ARG A 393 -3.12 -2.90 4.65
CA ARG A 393 -1.70 -2.62 4.46
C ARG A 393 -1.08 -2.65 5.86
N ASN A 394 -0.90 -3.85 6.38
CA ASN A 394 -0.57 -4.07 7.78
C ASN A 394 0.92 -4.26 8.05
N TYR A 395 1.75 -4.56 7.05
CA TYR A 395 3.18 -4.76 7.25
C TYR A 395 3.96 -3.45 7.35
N SER A 396 4.71 -3.30 8.44
CA SER A 396 5.71 -2.24 8.59
C SER A 396 7.11 -2.81 8.50
N LEU A 397 7.93 -2.23 7.61
CA LEU A 397 9.37 -2.41 7.64
C LEU A 397 9.93 -1.60 8.79
N ILE A 398 10.72 -2.27 9.61
CA ILE A 398 11.48 -1.68 10.70
C ILE A 398 12.95 -1.94 10.43
N ALA A 399 13.79 -0.91 10.53
CA ALA A 399 15.25 -1.10 10.53
C ALA A 399 15.97 -0.17 11.51
N THR A 400 17.06 -0.66 12.10
CA THR A 400 17.87 0.06 13.09
C THR A 400 19.36 -0.16 12.85
N LYS A 401 20.14 0.92 12.90
CA LYS A 401 21.62 0.91 12.91
C LYS A 401 22.13 0.97 14.35
N ASP A 402 23.24 0.28 14.62
CA ASP A 402 23.87 0.23 15.96
C ASP A 402 24.50 1.57 16.38
#